data_AF-A0A8T3R7L9-F1
#
_entry.id   AF-A0A8T3R7L9-F1
#
_cell.length_a   1.000
_cell.length_b   1.000
_cell.length_c   1.000
_cell.angle_alpha   90.00
_cell.angle_beta   90.00
_cell.angle_gamma   90.00
#
_symmetry.space_group_name_H-M   'P 1'
#
loop_
_entity.id
_entity.type
_entity.pdbx_description
1 polymer ?
#
loop_
_entity_poly.entity_id
_entity_poly.type
_entity_poly.pdbx_seq_one_letter_code
_entity_poly.pdbx_strand_id
1 'polypeptide(L)' 'WVNYICPVKGAREELAKIDQDLADNVLIFPTDEMLAKVKRFKSLDEEEETYFNDEFSTLTGV' A
#
# COMPACT_ATOMS: atom_id res chain seq x y z
N TRP A 1 -8.67 -7.15 4.33
CA TRP A 1 -8.72 -5.75 3.88
C TRP A 1 -7.37 -5.43 3.28
N VAL A 2 -7.28 -5.34 1.96
CA VAL A 2 -6.10 -4.82 1.27
C VAL A 2 -6.36 -3.32 1.12
N ASN A 3 -5.66 -2.49 1.89
CA ASN A 3 -5.76 -1.03 1.79
C ASN A 3 -5.09 -0.60 0.49
N TYR A 4 -5.83 -0.66 -0.61
CA TYR A 4 -5.41 -0.10 -1.89
C TYR A 4 -5.58 1.41 -1.79
N ILE A 5 -4.47 2.14 -1.93
CA ILE A 5 -4.52 3.57 -2.24
C ILE A 5 -5.36 3.69 -3.52
N CYS A 6 -6.46 4.43 -3.47
CA CYS A 6 -7.38 4.52 -4.60
C CYS A 6 -6.68 5.20 -5.80
N PRO A 7 -6.52 4.55 -6.96
CA PRO A 7 -5.77 5.11 -8.09
C PRO A 7 -6.64 6.01 -8.99
N VAL A 8 -7.96 6.06 -8.75
CA VAL A 8 -8.93 6.70 -9.65
C VAL A 8 -9.07 8.18 -9.28
N LYS A 9 -8.65 9.06 -10.20
CA LYS A 9 -8.88 10.50 -10.09
C LYS A 9 -10.38 10.80 -10.07
N GLY A 10 -10.84 11.59 -9.10
CA GLY A 10 -12.27 11.90 -8.92
C GLY A 10 -13.02 10.96 -7.97
N ALA A 11 -12.39 9.85 -7.53
CA ALA A 11 -13.08 8.87 -6.69
C ALA A 11 -13.39 9.39 -5.28
N ARG A 12 -12.56 10.29 -4.74
CA ARG A 12 -12.83 10.89 -3.42
C ARG A 12 -14.08 11.76 -3.46
N GLU A 13 -14.22 12.56 -4.51
CA GLU A 13 -15.33 13.48 -4.72
C GLU A 13 -16.66 12.74 -4.96
N GLU A 14 -16.62 11.63 -5.69
CA GLU A 14 -17.79 10.77 -5.87
C GLU A 14 -18.14 9.99 -4.60
N LEU A 15 -17.13 9.52 -3.85
CA LEU A 15 -17.34 8.81 -2.60
C LEU A 15 -17.94 9.71 -1.52
N ALA A 16 -17.53 10.98 -1.46
CA ALA A 16 -18.06 11.96 -0.51
C ALA A 16 -19.57 12.20 -0.66
N LYS A 17 -20.16 11.91 -1.84
CA LYS A 17 -21.63 11.98 -2.03
C LYS A 17 -22.38 10.83 -1.35
N ILE A 18 -21.69 9.73 -1.08
CA ILE A 18 -22.26 8.50 -0.51
C ILE A 18 -21.91 8.42 0.99
N ASP A 19 -20.63 8.61 1.31
CA ASP A 19 -20.08 8.47 2.65
C ASP A 19 -18.87 9.41 2.82
N GLN A 20 -19.09 10.49 3.59
CA GLN A 20 -18.06 11.50 3.83
C GLN A 20 -16.96 11.00 4.77
N ASP A 21 -17.30 10.22 5.79
CA ASP A 21 -16.34 9.68 6.75
C ASP A 21 -15.34 8.75 6.03
N LEU A 22 -15.83 7.99 5.05
CA LEU A 22 -14.98 7.13 4.22
C LEU A 22 -14.13 7.94 3.22
N ALA A 23 -14.67 9.02 2.65
CA ALA A 23 -13.93 9.91 1.75
C ALA A 23 -12.81 10.69 2.45
N ASP A 24 -12.93 10.93 3.76
CA ASP A 24 -11.92 11.59 4.59
C ASP A 24 -10.94 10.60 5.25
N ASN A 25 -11.12 9.29 5.04
CA ASN A 25 -10.21 8.28 5.57
C ASN A 25 -8.85 8.31 4.85
N VAL A 26 -7.83 8.78 5.57
CA VAL A 26 -6.45 8.89 5.09
C VAL A 26 -5.77 7.55 4.76
N LEU A 27 -6.33 6.42 5.20
CA LEU A 27 -5.83 5.09 4.80
C LEU A 27 -6.30 4.69 3.39
N ILE A 28 -7.37 5.32 2.89
CA ILE A 28 -7.92 5.11 1.54
C ILE A 28 -7.39 6.19 0.58
N PHE A 29 -7.38 7.44 1.05
CA PHE A 29 -6.84 8.60 0.35
C PHE A 29 -5.71 9.25 1.17
N PRO A 30 -4.47 8.73 1.08
CA PRO A 30 -3.36 9.22 1.88
C PRO A 30 -3.00 10.67 1.59
N THR A 31 -2.48 11.34 2.61
CA THR A 31 -1.91 12.68 2.46
C THR A 31 -0.57 12.62 1.75
N ASP A 32 -0.13 13.75 1.19
CA ASP A 32 1.20 13.87 0.57
C ASP A 32 2.34 13.52 1.54
N GLU A 33 2.18 13.83 2.84
CA GLU A 33 3.16 13.47 3.87
C GLU A 33 3.23 11.95 4.07
N MET A 34 2.10 11.23 4.02
CA MET A 34 2.08 9.78 4.08
C MET A 34 2.69 9.18 2.81
N LEU A 35 2.34 9.72 1.64
CA LEU A 35 2.88 9.28 0.34
C LEU A 35 4.40 9.49 0.25
N ALA A 36 4.95 10.51 0.90
CA ALA A 36 6.39 10.74 0.95
C ALA A 36 7.15 9.67 1.76
N LYS A 37 6.48 9.01 2.71
CA LYS A 37 7.07 7.99 3.60
C LYS A 37 6.96 6.57 3.05
N VAL A 38 5.96 6.29 2.21
CA VAL A 38 5.79 4.94 1.63
C VAL A 38 6.82 4.66 0.54
N LYS A 39 7.22 3.40 0.43
CA LYS A 39 8.09 2.90 -0.64
C LYS A 39 7.31 1.86 -1.44
N ARG A 40 7.43 1.92 -2.76
CA ARG A 40 6.97 0.83 -3.62
C ARG A 40 7.96 -0.32 -3.48
N PHE A 41 7.45 -1.53 -3.32
CA PHE A 41 8.27 -2.72 -3.50
C PHE A 41 8.76 -2.74 -4.94
N LYS A 42 10.08 -2.88 -5.10
CA LYS A 42 10.66 -3.12 -6.42
C LYS A 42 10.31 -4.55 -6.85
N SER A 43 10.30 -4.80 -8.15
CA SER A 43 10.42 -6.17 -8.65
C SER A 43 11.80 -6.71 -8.26
N LEU A 44 11.83 -7.97 -7.83
CA LEU A 44 13.05 -8.70 -7.51
C LEU A 44 13.45 -9.56 -8.70
N ASP A 45 14.74 -9.81 -8.86
CA ASP A 45 15.23 -10.87 -9.74
C ASP A 45 15.35 -12.21 -8.98
N GLU A 46 15.66 -13.30 -9.68
CA GLU A 46 15.70 -14.65 -9.09
C GLU A 46 16.69 -14.79 -7.93
N GLU A 47 17.85 -14.11 -8.02
CA GLU A 47 18.86 -14.12 -6.96
C GLU A 47 18.33 -13.39 -5.71
N GLU A 48 17.75 -12.21 -5.89
CA GLU A 48 17.19 -11.42 -4.81
C GLU A 48 15.99 -12.09 -4.15
N GLU A 49 15.09 -12.70 -4.93
CA GLU A 49 13.97 -13.48 -4.38
C GLU A 49 14.46 -14.64 -3.52
N THR A 50 15.45 -15.39 -4.00
CA THR A 50 16.03 -16.51 -3.23
C THR A 50 16.63 -16.00 -1.92
N TYR A 51 17.45 -14.96 -1.98
CA TYR A 51 18.08 -14.37 -0.80
C TYR A 51 17.06 -13.93 0.25
N PHE A 52 16.04 -13.15 -0.14
CA PHE A 52 15.04 -12.65 0.82
C PHE A 52 14.15 -13.78 1.38
N ASN A 53 13.87 -14.82 0.59
CA ASN A 53 13.13 -15.99 1.07
C ASN A 53 13.93 -16.81 2.09
N ASP A 54 15.24 -16.98 1.88
CA ASP A 54 16.12 -17.70 2.80
C ASP A 54 16.26 -16.96 4.14
N GLU A 55 16.47 -15.64 4.10
CA GLU A 55 16.52 -14.79 5.30
C GLU A 55 15.18 -14.82 6.05
N PHE A 56 14.06 -14.76 5.32
CA PHE A 56 12.73 -14.83 5.93
C PHE A 56 12.45 -16.19 6.58
N SER A 57 12.84 -17.30 5.93
CA SER A 57 12.70 -18.66 6.48
C SER A 57 13.55 -18.85 7.73
N THR A 58 14.80 -18.36 7.69
CA THR A 58 15.71 -18.33 8.84
C THR A 58 15.11 -17.58 10.03
N LEU A 59 14.51 -16.41 9.78
CA LEU A 59 13.89 -15.60 10.82
C LEU A 59 12.62 -16.24 11.40
N THR A 60 11.81 -16.89 10.55
CA THR A 60 10.51 -17.47 10.95
C THR A 60 10.63 -18.90 11.49
N GLY A 61 11.78 -19.56 11.30
CA GLY A 61 12.07 -20.89 11.83
C GLY A 61 11.36 -22.02 11.08
N VAL A 62 11.00 -21.80 9.82
CA VAL A 62 10.39 -22.79 8.91
C VAL A 62 11.46 -23.42 8.04
#